data_AF-A0AAU6AI90-F1
#
_entry.id   AF-A0AAU6AI90-F1
#
_cell.length_a   1.000
_cell.length_b   1.000
_cell.length_c   1.000
_cell.angle_alpha   90.00
_cell.angle_beta   90.00
_cell.angle_gamma   90.00
#
_symmetry.space_group_name_H-M   'P 1'
#
loop_
_entity.id
_entity.type
_entity.pdbx_description
1 polymer ?
#
loop_
_entity_poly.entity_id
_entity_poly.type
_entity_poly.pdbx_seq_one_letter_code
_entity_poly.pdbx_strand_id
1 'polypeptide(L)'
;MKSKVSLSAEKWRSLISVWGPILAAALLTVRNVVNAAWTSSGWAPVIALLLAGLVFQRLDLIQQQQKDQDEKLNKLVESTCTVTRYSNGKEFYGALKAAVKEANDDVRASYFRRVPPTYEKAANEYFKTCISWVNAKSDRQLLRVMVEPNTKAMRDWVDEQRDLAKSIRKGAYRLKTIQLHDTRAMSEVDALSIAVIDEKTVFCAFTTDDETVRGYSLTSHELGSYYTLYHQRLFNSGREIF
;
A
#
# COMPACT_ATOMS: atom_id res chain seq x y z
N MET A 1 -19.90 -7.48 -9.70
CA MET A 1 -20.06 -7.84 -8.27
C MET A 1 -19.38 -9.18 -8.03
N LYS A 2 -18.14 -9.19 -7.55
CA LYS A 2 -17.47 -10.42 -7.06
C LYS A 2 -17.57 -10.43 -5.55
N SER A 3 -18.04 -11.54 -5.00
CA SER A 3 -18.38 -11.69 -3.59
C SER A 3 -17.14 -11.54 -2.71
N LYS A 4 -17.20 -10.62 -1.74
CA LYS A 4 -16.36 -10.66 -0.55
C LYS A 4 -16.78 -11.90 0.26
N VAL A 5 -16.25 -13.07 -0.09
CA VAL A 5 -16.21 -14.19 0.86
C VAL A 5 -15.26 -13.74 1.97
N SER A 6 -15.79 -13.59 3.18
CA SER A 6 -15.02 -13.06 4.29
C SER A 6 -13.88 -14.04 4.63
N LEU A 7 -12.64 -13.58 4.47
CA LEU A 7 -11.41 -14.27 4.89
C LEU A 7 -11.45 -14.70 6.37
N SER A 8 -12.36 -14.12 7.17
CA SER A 8 -12.57 -14.53 8.56
C SER A 8 -13.23 -15.92 8.65
N ALA A 9 -14.25 -16.21 7.84
CA ALA A 9 -15.01 -17.45 7.95
C ALA A 9 -14.18 -18.69 7.56
N GLU A 10 -13.25 -18.53 6.60
CA GLU A 10 -12.32 -19.60 6.21
C GLU A 10 -11.24 -19.84 7.27
N LYS A 11 -10.69 -18.79 7.90
CA LYS A 11 -9.75 -18.95 9.02
C LYS A 11 -10.40 -19.64 10.21
N TRP A 12 -11.64 -19.31 10.55
CA TRP A 12 -12.36 -19.95 11.66
C TRP A 12 -12.71 -21.42 11.38
N ARG A 13 -13.05 -21.76 10.12
CA ARG A 13 -13.31 -23.15 9.72
C ARG A 13 -12.05 -24.01 9.75
N SER A 14 -10.90 -23.49 9.31
CA SER A 14 -9.64 -24.26 9.39
C SER A 14 -9.11 -24.39 10.82
N LEU A 15 -9.31 -23.36 11.66
CA LEU A 15 -8.95 -23.42 13.08
C LEU A 15 -9.72 -24.53 13.81
N ILE A 16 -11.04 -24.62 13.58
CA ILE A 16 -11.88 -25.63 14.26
C ILE A 16 -11.64 -27.03 13.72
N SER A 17 -11.50 -27.20 12.39
CA SER A 17 -11.33 -28.53 11.79
C SER A 17 -9.98 -29.17 12.07
N VAL A 18 -8.91 -28.37 12.18
CA VAL A 18 -7.56 -28.87 12.43
C VAL A 18 -7.23 -28.91 13.93
N TRP A 19 -7.55 -27.86 14.69
CA TRP A 19 -7.17 -27.81 16.12
C TRP A 19 -8.20 -28.43 17.05
N GLY A 20 -9.48 -28.47 16.67
CA GLY A 20 -10.54 -29.09 17.48
C GLY A 20 -10.24 -30.55 17.86
N PRO A 21 -9.90 -31.42 16.90
CA PRO A 21 -9.53 -32.82 17.19
C PRO A 21 -8.25 -32.93 18.02
N ILE A 22 -7.25 -32.08 17.77
CA ILE A 22 -5.97 -32.09 18.49
C ILE A 22 -6.16 -31.69 19.96
N LEU A 23 -6.91 -30.61 20.22
CA LEU A 23 -7.23 -30.15 21.56
C LEU A 23 -8.11 -31.17 22.31
N ALA A 24 -9.10 -31.77 21.63
CA ALA A 24 -9.93 -32.82 22.21
C ALA A 24 -9.11 -34.07 22.58
N ALA A 25 -8.20 -34.50 21.70
CA ALA A 25 -7.29 -35.60 21.98
C ALA A 25 -6.34 -35.28 23.14
N ALA A 26 -5.78 -34.07 23.20
CA ALA A 26 -4.93 -33.63 24.30
C ALA A 26 -5.70 -33.60 25.64
N LEU A 27 -6.92 -33.05 25.66
CA LEU A 27 -7.80 -33.03 26.84
C LEU A 27 -8.17 -34.43 27.31
N LEU A 28 -8.52 -35.34 26.40
CA LEU A 28 -8.82 -36.74 26.73
C LEU A 28 -7.58 -37.46 27.27
N THR A 29 -6.40 -37.19 26.70
CA THR A 29 -5.15 -37.77 27.17
C THR A 29 -4.82 -37.27 28.57
N VAL A 30 -4.87 -35.97 28.83
CA VAL A 30 -4.66 -35.38 30.16
C VAL A 30 -5.65 -35.94 31.17
N ARG A 31 -6.94 -36.02 30.82
CA ARG A 31 -7.98 -36.58 31.69
C ARG A 31 -7.71 -38.04 32.04
N ASN A 32 -7.35 -38.87 31.07
CA ASN A 32 -7.06 -40.28 31.30
C ASN A 32 -5.79 -40.49 32.12
N VAL A 33 -4.78 -39.65 31.90
CA VAL A 33 -3.52 -39.62 32.65
C VAL A 33 -3.75 -39.21 34.11
N VAL A 34 -4.56 -38.18 34.35
CA VAL A 34 -4.96 -37.75 35.70
C VAL A 34 -5.77 -38.85 36.39
N ASN A 35 -6.78 -39.41 35.73
CA ASN A 35 -7.58 -40.49 36.31
C ASN A 35 -6.74 -41.72 36.66
N ALA A 36 -5.80 -42.13 35.79
CA ALA A 36 -4.88 -43.23 36.06
C ALA A 36 -3.89 -42.92 37.18
N ALA A 37 -3.41 -41.68 37.30
CA ALA A 37 -2.52 -41.25 38.37
C ALA A 37 -3.19 -41.26 39.75
N TRP A 38 -4.50 -41.01 39.83
CA TRP A 38 -5.26 -41.00 41.07
C TRP A 38 -5.72 -42.39 41.53
N THR A 39 -5.81 -43.37 40.61
CA THR A 39 -6.24 -44.74 40.93
C THR A 39 -5.10 -45.76 41.03
N SER A 40 -3.86 -45.36 40.73
CA SER A 40 -2.69 -46.26 40.74
C SER A 40 -1.72 -45.94 41.87
N SER A 41 -1.22 -46.99 42.55
CA SER A 41 -0.08 -46.92 43.46
C SER A 41 1.22 -47.24 42.71
N GLY A 42 2.32 -46.55 43.02
CA GLY A 42 3.65 -46.83 42.44
C GLY A 42 4.11 -45.76 41.42
N TRP A 43 4.85 -46.17 40.38
CA TRP A 43 5.54 -45.27 39.45
C TRP A 43 4.65 -44.66 38.34
N ALA A 44 3.40 -45.12 38.20
CA ALA A 44 2.51 -44.70 37.12
C ALA A 44 2.19 -43.18 37.07
N PRO A 45 1.96 -42.48 38.20
CA PRO A 45 1.80 -41.02 38.20
C PRO A 45 3.03 -40.26 37.68
N VAL A 46 4.22 -40.78 37.95
CA VAL A 46 5.49 -40.17 37.51
C VAL A 46 5.63 -40.29 35.98
N ILE A 47 5.36 -41.48 35.43
CA ILE A 47 5.38 -41.73 33.98
C ILE A 47 4.32 -40.86 33.27
N ALA A 48 3.14 -40.74 33.87
CA ALA A 48 2.05 -39.88 33.42
C ALA A 48 2.46 -38.41 33.28
N LEU A 49 3.08 -37.84 34.32
CA LEU A 49 3.57 -36.45 34.30
C LEU A 49 4.71 -36.25 33.29
N LEU A 50 5.61 -37.22 33.14
CA LEU A 50 6.67 -37.16 32.13
C LEU A 50 6.12 -37.14 30.70
N LEU A 51 5.13 -37.99 30.40
CA LEU A 51 4.47 -37.98 29.09
C LEU A 51 3.71 -36.68 28.83
N ALA A 52 3.01 -36.14 29.84
CA ALA A 52 2.36 -34.84 29.73
C ALA A 52 3.38 -33.73 29.43
N GLY A 53 4.52 -33.72 30.15
CA GLY A 53 5.61 -32.78 29.91
C GLY A 53 6.17 -32.85 28.48
N LEU A 54 6.36 -34.06 27.94
CA LEU A 54 6.79 -34.27 26.55
C LEU A 54 5.75 -33.75 25.54
N VAL A 55 4.46 -33.96 25.80
CA VAL A 55 3.38 -33.43 24.95
C VAL A 55 3.38 -31.90 24.97
N PHE A 56 3.50 -31.27 26.13
CA PHE A 56 3.58 -29.81 26.24
C PHE A 56 4.83 -29.26 25.54
N GLN A 57 5.98 -29.90 25.70
CA GLN A 57 7.21 -29.49 25.01
C GLN A 57 7.07 -29.60 23.47
N ARG A 58 6.40 -30.65 22.98
CA ARG A 58 6.11 -30.79 21.54
C ARG A 58 5.13 -29.74 21.04
N LEU A 59 4.10 -29.40 21.82
CA LEU A 59 3.15 -28.35 21.47
C LEU A 59 3.81 -26.98 21.39
N ASP A 60 4.68 -26.64 22.35
CA ASP A 60 5.43 -25.38 22.32
C ASP A 60 6.35 -25.30 21.09
N LEU A 61 7.03 -26.40 20.76
CA LEU A 61 7.87 -26.47 19.56
C LEU A 61 7.05 -26.30 18.27
N ILE A 62 5.85 -26.88 18.19
CA ILE A 62 4.93 -26.68 17.05
C ILE A 62 4.47 -25.22 16.97
N GLN A 63 4.14 -24.60 18.10
CA GLN A 63 3.74 -23.18 18.13
C GLN A 63 4.88 -22.26 17.69
N GLN A 64 6.11 -22.54 18.11
CA GLN A 64 7.30 -21.81 17.67
C GLN A 64 7.54 -21.99 16.17
N GLN A 65 7.47 -23.22 15.65
CA GLN A 65 7.60 -23.49 14.22
C GLN A 65 6.55 -22.76 13.37
N GLN A 66 5.31 -22.68 13.84
CA GLN A 66 4.26 -21.93 13.16
C GLN A 66 4.53 -20.43 13.16
N LYS A 67 4.98 -19.86 14.28
CA LYS A 67 5.39 -18.45 14.34
C LYS A 67 6.53 -18.15 13.36
N ASP A 68 7.54 -19.01 13.32
CA ASP A 68 8.67 -18.89 12.39
C ASP A 68 8.24 -18.99 10.93
N GLN A 69 7.31 -19.89 10.62
CA GLN A 69 6.75 -20.02 9.27
C GLN A 69 5.91 -18.81 8.87
N ASP A 70 5.06 -18.31 9.76
CA ASP A 70 4.25 -17.11 9.53
C ASP A 70 5.14 -15.88 9.35
N GLU A 71 6.21 -15.74 10.13
CA GLU A 71 7.18 -14.65 9.96
C GLU A 71 7.90 -14.72 8.61
N LYS A 72 8.35 -15.92 8.20
CA LYS A 72 8.96 -16.13 6.88
C LYS A 72 7.98 -15.86 5.75
N LEU A 73 6.72 -16.29 5.89
CA LEU A 73 5.68 -16.05 4.90
C LEU A 73 5.39 -14.55 4.79
N ASN A 74 5.28 -13.84 5.91
CA ASN A 74 5.08 -12.39 5.91
C ASN A 74 6.26 -11.68 5.26
N LYS A 75 7.51 -12.05 5.57
CA LYS A 75 8.70 -11.52 4.90
C LYS A 75 8.70 -11.80 3.40
N LEU A 76 8.28 -12.99 2.97
CA LEU A 76 8.16 -13.34 1.55
C LEU A 76 7.07 -12.51 0.87
N VAL A 77 5.90 -12.38 1.49
CA VAL A 77 4.79 -11.56 0.98
C VAL A 77 5.18 -10.09 0.90
N GLU A 78 5.86 -9.56 1.92
CA GLU A 78 6.42 -8.20 1.93
C GLU A 78 7.46 -7.99 0.83
N SER A 79 8.29 -9.01 0.56
CA SER A 79 9.26 -9.00 -0.54
C SER A 79 8.61 -9.15 -1.93
N THR A 80 7.35 -9.58 -2.01
CA THR A 80 6.67 -9.81 -3.28
C THR A 80 6.06 -8.51 -3.80
N CYS A 81 6.80 -7.82 -4.66
CA CYS A 81 6.32 -6.64 -5.36
C CYS A 81 5.36 -7.04 -6.50
N THR A 82 4.08 -6.69 -6.37
CA THR A 82 3.13 -6.84 -7.50
C THR A 82 3.30 -5.66 -8.45
N VAL A 83 3.63 -5.92 -9.72
CA VAL A 83 3.77 -4.89 -10.76
C VAL A 83 2.65 -5.03 -11.79
N THR A 84 1.90 -3.96 -12.02
CA THR A 84 0.88 -3.89 -13.08
C THR A 84 1.31 -2.89 -14.13
N ARG A 85 1.30 -3.29 -15.41
CA ARG A 85 1.64 -2.40 -16.54
C ARG A 85 0.38 -1.86 -17.20
N TYR A 86 0.44 -0.63 -17.67
CA TYR A 86 -0.66 0.06 -18.34
C TYR A 86 -0.21 0.55 -19.71
N SER A 87 -0.96 0.16 -20.74
CA SER A 87 -0.56 0.39 -22.14
C SER A 87 -1.01 1.76 -22.67
N ASN A 88 -1.93 2.43 -21.97
CA ASN A 88 -2.50 3.70 -22.37
C ASN A 88 -2.96 4.54 -21.17
N GLY A 89 -3.19 5.84 -21.40
CA GLY A 89 -3.58 6.79 -20.36
C GLY A 89 -4.94 6.47 -19.72
N LYS A 90 -5.89 5.91 -20.48
CA LYS A 90 -7.20 5.51 -19.94
C LYS A 90 -7.08 4.44 -18.86
N GLU A 91 -6.30 3.40 -19.11
CA GLU A 91 -6.01 2.35 -18.13
C GLU A 91 -5.21 2.89 -16.95
N PHE A 92 -4.15 3.66 -17.23
CA PHE A 92 -3.26 4.21 -16.20
C PHE A 92 -4.01 5.14 -15.24
N TYR A 93 -4.68 6.18 -15.76
CA TYR A 93 -5.44 7.12 -14.92
C TYR A 93 -6.68 6.46 -14.32
N GLY A 94 -7.26 5.45 -14.97
CA GLY A 94 -8.35 4.66 -14.41
C GLY A 94 -7.93 3.92 -13.14
N ALA A 95 -6.78 3.25 -13.18
CA ALA A 95 -6.22 2.55 -12.03
C ALA A 95 -5.74 3.53 -10.94
N LEU A 96 -5.08 4.61 -11.33
CA LEU A 96 -4.63 5.65 -10.40
C LEU A 96 -5.82 6.31 -9.67
N LYS A 97 -6.91 6.59 -10.38
CA LYS A 97 -8.18 7.06 -9.80
C LYS A 97 -8.76 6.06 -8.79
N ALA A 98 -8.75 4.77 -9.10
CA ALA A 98 -9.24 3.73 -8.19
C ALA A 98 -8.40 3.68 -6.91
N ALA A 99 -7.07 3.69 -7.05
CA ALA A 99 -6.15 3.68 -5.92
C ALA A 99 -6.32 4.90 -5.01
N VAL A 100 -6.49 6.11 -5.57
CA VAL A 100 -6.77 7.31 -4.75
C VAL A 100 -8.08 7.19 -3.98
N LYS A 101 -9.13 6.58 -4.54
CA LYS A 101 -10.39 6.40 -3.80
C LYS A 101 -10.24 5.49 -2.59
N GLU A 102 -9.33 4.53 -2.66
CA GLU A 102 -9.04 3.56 -1.61
C GLU A 102 -7.99 4.07 -0.60
N ALA A 103 -7.32 5.19 -0.90
CA ALA A 103 -6.32 5.80 -0.04
C ALA A 103 -6.91 6.31 1.27
N ASN A 104 -6.14 6.12 2.34
CA ASN A 104 -6.53 6.44 3.71
C ASN A 104 -5.95 7.77 4.14
N ASP A 105 -4.65 7.98 3.90
CA ASP A 105 -3.85 8.97 4.61
C ASP A 105 -3.28 10.02 3.65
N ASP A 106 -2.47 9.62 2.67
CA ASP A 106 -1.75 10.59 1.85
C ASP A 106 -1.57 10.18 0.39
N VAL A 107 -1.62 11.19 -0.47
CA VAL A 107 -1.32 11.10 -1.90
C VAL A 107 -0.24 12.11 -2.23
N ARG A 108 0.91 11.60 -2.66
CA ARG A 108 2.09 12.37 -3.07
C ARG A 108 2.29 12.22 -4.56
N ALA A 109 2.14 13.28 -5.34
CA ALA A 109 2.27 13.20 -6.79
C ALA A 109 3.29 14.21 -7.33
N SER A 110 4.00 13.82 -8.38
CA SER A 110 4.67 14.74 -9.28
C SER A 110 3.95 14.78 -10.63
N TYR A 111 3.92 15.96 -11.24
CA TYR A 111 3.42 16.17 -12.59
C TYR A 111 4.47 16.94 -13.39
N PHE A 112 5.26 16.21 -14.16
CA PHE A 112 6.40 16.75 -14.87
C PHE A 112 6.19 16.84 -16.38
N ARG A 113 4.94 16.72 -16.83
CA ARG A 113 4.55 16.91 -18.23
C ARG A 113 4.52 18.40 -18.57
N ARG A 114 4.75 18.71 -19.85
CA ARG A 114 4.75 20.08 -20.40
C ARG A 114 3.37 20.58 -20.82
N VAL A 115 2.45 19.64 -21.02
CA VAL A 115 1.07 19.90 -21.41
C VAL A 115 0.15 19.64 -20.22
N PRO A 116 -0.95 20.39 -20.08
CA PRO A 116 -1.95 20.10 -19.06
C PRO A 116 -2.68 18.76 -19.35
N PRO A 117 -3.24 18.11 -18.33
CA PRO A 117 -3.93 16.82 -18.48
C PRO A 117 -5.32 16.95 -19.15
N THR A 118 -5.68 18.15 -19.61
CA THR A 118 -7.04 18.52 -20.05
C THR A 118 -7.51 17.76 -21.28
N TYR A 119 -6.61 17.24 -22.10
CA TYR A 119 -6.93 16.51 -23.32
C TYR A 119 -7.41 15.06 -23.08
N GLU A 120 -7.14 14.49 -21.90
CA GLU A 120 -7.53 13.12 -21.56
C GLU A 120 -8.66 13.09 -20.52
N LYS A 121 -9.84 12.59 -20.90
CA LYS A 121 -10.99 12.46 -19.98
C LYS A 121 -10.62 11.70 -18.70
N ALA A 122 -9.85 10.61 -18.81
CA ALA A 122 -9.45 9.80 -17.67
C ALA A 122 -8.52 10.57 -16.71
N ALA A 123 -7.61 11.38 -17.25
CA ALA A 123 -6.75 12.24 -16.45
C ALA A 123 -7.58 13.30 -15.70
N ASN A 124 -8.48 14.00 -16.40
CA ASN A 124 -9.40 14.97 -15.78
C ASN A 124 -10.22 14.36 -14.63
N GLU A 125 -10.75 13.16 -14.82
CA GLU A 125 -11.48 12.45 -13.75
C GLU A 125 -10.58 12.09 -12.57
N TYR A 126 -9.33 11.69 -12.81
CA TYR A 126 -8.35 11.44 -11.76
C TYR A 126 -8.06 12.70 -10.95
N PHE A 127 -7.73 13.83 -11.60
CA PHE A 127 -7.44 15.08 -10.91
C PHE A 127 -8.62 15.56 -10.07
N LYS A 128 -9.85 15.50 -10.60
CA LYS A 128 -11.08 15.79 -9.84
C LYS A 128 -11.26 14.85 -8.65
N THR A 129 -10.90 13.58 -8.81
CA THR A 129 -10.98 12.58 -7.72
C THR A 129 -9.98 12.88 -6.61
N CYS A 130 -8.76 13.36 -6.90
CA CYS A 130 -7.82 13.77 -5.85
C CYS A 130 -8.39 14.91 -5.00
N ILE A 131 -9.00 15.91 -5.64
CA ILE A 131 -9.59 17.07 -4.97
C ILE A 131 -10.79 16.67 -4.13
N SER A 132 -11.68 15.79 -4.64
CA SER A 132 -12.81 15.31 -3.84
C SER A 132 -12.36 14.39 -2.70
N TRP A 133 -11.34 13.57 -2.93
CA TRP A 133 -10.78 12.66 -1.93
C TRP A 133 -10.19 13.40 -0.72
N VAL A 134 -9.38 14.44 -0.96
CA VAL A 134 -8.76 15.22 0.12
C VAL A 134 -9.79 16.08 0.86
N ASN A 135 -10.87 16.52 0.20
CA ASN A 135 -11.95 17.25 0.85
C ASN A 135 -12.87 16.35 1.71
N ALA A 136 -12.90 15.04 1.46
CA ALA A 136 -13.83 14.14 2.13
C ALA A 136 -13.47 13.85 3.60
N LYS A 137 -12.19 13.99 3.99
CA LYS A 137 -11.75 13.84 5.39
C LYS A 137 -10.64 14.83 5.73
N SER A 138 -10.57 15.27 6.98
CA SER A 138 -9.67 16.35 7.42
C SER A 138 -8.23 15.90 7.70
N ASP A 139 -7.99 14.61 7.85
CA ASP A 139 -6.68 13.98 8.11
C ASP A 139 -5.89 13.69 6.82
N ARG A 140 -6.57 13.70 5.67
CA ARG A 140 -5.98 13.40 4.37
C ARG A 140 -5.05 14.48 3.86
N GLN A 141 -3.96 14.08 3.21
CA GLN A 141 -3.03 15.00 2.58
C GLN A 141 -2.85 14.73 1.09
N LEU A 142 -2.91 15.79 0.30
CA LEU A 142 -2.52 15.81 -1.11
C LEU A 142 -1.29 16.72 -1.26
N LEU A 143 -0.16 16.13 -1.62
CA LEU A 143 1.08 16.86 -1.86
C LEU A 143 1.43 16.74 -3.34
N ARG A 144 1.56 17.88 -4.04
CA ARG A 144 1.88 17.87 -5.46
C ARG A 144 3.09 18.73 -5.79
N VAL A 145 3.99 18.17 -6.59
CA VAL A 145 5.11 18.88 -7.21
C VAL A 145 4.85 18.98 -8.71
N MET A 146 4.99 20.17 -9.28
CA MET A 146 4.88 20.41 -10.73
C MET A 146 6.16 21.00 -11.29
N VAL A 147 6.42 20.80 -12.58
CA VAL A 147 7.44 21.58 -13.28
C VAL A 147 6.93 23.02 -13.46
N GLU A 148 7.84 23.99 -13.39
CA GLU A 148 7.50 25.38 -13.70
C GLU A 148 6.94 25.50 -15.13
N PRO A 149 5.74 26.08 -15.30
CA PRO A 149 5.05 26.07 -16.58
C PRO A 149 5.72 26.99 -17.61
N ASN A 150 6.15 26.43 -18.74
CA ASN A 150 6.73 27.18 -19.86
C ASN A 150 5.69 27.62 -20.91
N THR A 151 4.54 26.93 -21.02
CA THR A 151 3.45 27.30 -21.93
C THR A 151 2.32 28.07 -21.23
N LYS A 152 1.52 28.84 -21.98
CA LYS A 152 0.34 29.54 -21.43
C LYS A 152 -0.69 28.54 -20.89
N ALA A 153 -0.99 27.48 -21.65
CA ALA A 153 -1.98 26.48 -21.24
C ALA A 153 -1.59 25.79 -19.93
N MET A 154 -0.31 25.46 -19.75
CA MET A 154 0.19 24.89 -18.51
C MET A 154 0.17 25.90 -17.36
N ARG A 155 0.48 27.19 -17.61
CA ARG A 155 0.34 28.27 -16.61
C ARG A 155 -1.09 28.40 -16.12
N ASP A 156 -2.05 28.49 -17.04
CA ASP A 156 -3.47 28.60 -16.71
C ASP A 156 -3.93 27.41 -15.85
N TRP A 157 -3.48 26.19 -16.18
CA TRP A 157 -3.79 24.99 -15.39
C TRP A 157 -3.13 24.99 -14.01
N VAL A 158 -1.86 25.41 -13.90
CA VAL A 158 -1.18 25.56 -12.60
C VAL A 158 -1.91 26.57 -11.71
N ASP A 159 -2.43 27.66 -12.29
CA ASP A 159 -3.23 28.65 -11.58
C ASP A 159 -4.59 28.10 -11.12
N GLU A 160 -5.25 27.27 -11.92
CA GLU A 160 -6.44 26.53 -11.46
C GLU A 160 -6.11 25.63 -10.26
N GLN A 161 -5.00 24.88 -10.34
CA GLN A 161 -4.57 23.99 -9.25
C GLN A 161 -4.18 24.78 -7.99
N ARG A 162 -3.61 25.96 -8.17
CA ARG A 162 -3.29 26.93 -7.12
C ARG A 162 -4.57 27.37 -6.39
N ASP A 163 -5.59 27.80 -7.13
CA ASP A 163 -6.83 28.27 -6.52
C ASP A 163 -7.61 27.12 -5.85
N LEU A 164 -7.57 25.92 -6.42
CA LEU A 164 -8.08 24.72 -5.76
C LEU A 164 -7.34 24.44 -4.44
N ALA A 165 -6.01 24.52 -4.41
CA ALA A 165 -5.23 24.32 -3.19
C ALA A 165 -5.60 25.31 -2.07
N LYS A 166 -5.81 26.59 -2.41
CA LYS A 166 -6.28 27.60 -1.44
C LYS A 166 -7.66 27.26 -0.86
N SER A 167 -8.54 26.72 -1.69
CA SER A 167 -9.92 26.40 -1.28
C SER A 167 -10.03 25.17 -0.38
N ILE A 168 -9.02 24.31 -0.39
CA ILE A 168 -9.02 23.04 0.34
C ILE A 168 -8.58 23.27 1.78
N ARG A 169 -9.39 22.73 2.69
CA ARG A 169 -9.34 22.92 4.15
C ARG A 169 -7.91 22.83 4.72
N LYS A 170 -7.52 23.80 5.56
CA LYS A 170 -6.35 23.75 6.47
C LYS A 170 -5.03 23.28 5.82
N GLY A 171 -4.78 23.60 4.55
CA GLY A 171 -3.53 23.21 3.89
C GLY A 171 -3.41 21.70 3.60
N ALA A 172 -4.53 20.98 3.54
CA ALA A 172 -4.56 19.57 3.19
C ALA A 172 -4.12 19.31 1.74
N TYR A 173 -4.31 20.28 0.83
CA TYR A 173 -3.68 20.27 -0.50
C TYR A 173 -2.55 21.28 -0.56
N ARG A 174 -1.32 20.79 -0.75
CA ARG A 174 -0.11 21.61 -0.89
C ARG A 174 0.50 21.41 -2.26
N LEU A 175 0.87 22.54 -2.87
CA LEU A 175 1.37 22.58 -4.23
C LEU A 175 2.70 23.33 -4.28
N LYS A 176 3.67 22.73 -4.97
CA LYS A 176 5.00 23.31 -5.19
C LYS A 176 5.44 23.19 -6.64
N THR A 177 6.31 24.08 -7.08
CA THR A 177 6.96 24.02 -8.39
C THR A 177 8.47 23.80 -8.27
N ILE A 178 9.03 23.04 -9.22
CA ILE A 178 10.47 22.89 -9.39
C ILE A 178 10.89 23.42 -10.76
N GLN A 179 12.10 23.98 -10.81
CA GLN A 179 12.80 24.19 -12.07
C GLN A 179 13.61 22.94 -12.38
N LEU A 180 13.32 22.30 -13.50
CA LEU A 180 14.25 21.32 -14.07
C LEU A 180 15.32 22.15 -14.79
N HIS A 181 16.52 22.21 -14.21
CA HIS A 181 17.62 22.99 -14.79
C HIS A 181 17.93 22.53 -16.23
N ASP A 182 18.24 23.54 -17.05
CA ASP A 182 18.42 23.57 -18.50
C ASP A 182 19.58 22.70 -19.02
N THR A 183 19.58 21.42 -18.67
CA THR A 183 20.38 20.43 -19.39
C THR A 183 19.53 20.01 -20.59
N ARG A 184 20.00 20.27 -21.80
CA ARG A 184 19.32 19.89 -23.06
C ARG A 184 18.78 18.45 -23.02
N ALA A 185 19.45 17.54 -22.31
CA ALA A 185 19.00 16.16 -22.08
C ALA A 185 17.67 16.03 -21.31
N MET A 186 17.38 16.87 -20.30
CA MET A 186 16.07 16.90 -19.63
C MET A 186 15.02 17.68 -20.43
N SER A 187 15.45 18.54 -21.37
CA SER A 187 14.56 19.20 -22.32
C SER A 187 14.08 18.29 -23.45
N GLU A 188 14.66 17.09 -23.60
CA GLU A 188 14.28 16.11 -24.63
C GLU A 188 13.54 14.89 -24.07
N VAL A 189 13.74 14.54 -22.79
CA VAL A 189 13.03 13.43 -22.13
C VAL A 189 12.13 13.99 -21.03
N ASP A 190 10.82 13.76 -21.12
CA ASP A 190 9.90 14.13 -20.04
C ASP A 190 10.32 13.47 -18.73
N ALA A 191 10.49 14.27 -17.67
CA ALA A 191 10.90 13.74 -16.38
C ALA A 191 9.82 12.80 -15.83
N LEU A 192 10.26 11.73 -15.17
CA LEU A 192 9.37 10.68 -14.66
C LEU A 192 8.36 11.26 -13.66
N SER A 193 7.08 11.20 -14.02
CA SER A 193 6.01 11.57 -13.10
C SER A 193 5.66 10.38 -12.22
N ILE A 194 5.59 10.59 -10.91
CA ILE A 194 5.27 9.55 -9.94
C ILE A 194 4.04 9.93 -9.12
N ALA A 195 3.32 8.93 -8.62
CA ALA A 195 2.37 9.11 -7.54
C ALA A 195 2.58 8.01 -6.50
N VAL A 196 2.70 8.40 -5.23
CA VAL A 196 2.80 7.49 -4.09
C VAL A 196 1.54 7.67 -3.26
N ILE A 197 0.90 6.54 -2.94
CA ILE A 197 -0.36 6.49 -2.21
C ILE A 197 -0.14 5.65 -0.95
N ASP A 198 -0.41 6.25 0.22
CA ASP A 198 -0.27 5.66 1.56
C ASP A 198 1.07 4.93 1.78
N GLU A 199 2.18 5.50 1.28
CA GLU A 199 3.53 4.92 1.35
C GLU A 199 3.62 3.46 0.84
N LYS A 200 2.69 3.03 -0.03
CA LYS A 200 2.54 1.62 -0.40
C LYS A 200 2.40 1.40 -1.89
N THR A 201 1.54 2.18 -2.54
CA THR A 201 1.26 2.01 -3.96
C THR A 201 1.93 3.13 -4.73
N VAL A 202 2.84 2.76 -5.63
CA VAL A 202 3.56 3.71 -6.47
C VAL A 202 3.09 3.56 -7.90
N PHE A 203 2.81 4.68 -8.56
CA PHE A 203 2.56 4.77 -9.98
C PHE A 203 3.67 5.56 -10.65
N CYS A 204 4.13 5.08 -11.79
CA CYS A 204 5.15 5.71 -12.62
C CYS A 204 4.58 5.94 -14.01
N ALA A 205 4.55 7.20 -14.45
CA ALA A 205 4.06 7.61 -15.75
C ALA A 205 5.21 8.04 -16.65
N PHE A 206 5.26 7.43 -17.83
CA PHE A 206 6.09 7.80 -18.97
C PHE A 206 5.20 8.49 -19.99
N THR A 207 5.62 9.67 -20.45
CA THR A 207 4.98 10.33 -21.60
C THR A 207 5.79 9.97 -22.83
N THR A 208 5.11 9.49 -23.86
CA THR A 208 5.72 9.19 -25.17
C THR A 208 5.58 10.39 -26.11
N ASP A 209 6.28 10.36 -27.25
CA ASP A 209 6.35 11.47 -28.21
C ASP A 209 4.98 11.90 -28.77
N ASP A 210 3.99 11.01 -28.73
CA ASP A 210 2.58 11.26 -29.09
C ASP A 210 1.75 11.86 -27.94
N GLU A 211 2.40 12.32 -26.88
CA GLU A 211 1.81 12.80 -25.64
C GLU A 211 0.88 11.77 -24.96
N THR A 212 0.97 10.49 -25.32
CA THR A 212 0.23 9.44 -24.62
C THR A 212 0.95 9.02 -23.35
N VAL A 213 0.18 8.65 -22.33
CA VAL A 213 0.72 8.14 -21.07
C VAL A 213 0.78 6.63 -21.11
N ARG A 214 1.95 6.10 -20.82
CA ARG A 214 2.17 4.69 -20.46
C ARG A 214 2.74 4.62 -19.06
N GLY A 215 2.62 3.49 -18.40
CA GLY A 215 3.12 3.42 -17.03
C GLY A 215 3.02 2.06 -16.41
N TYR A 216 3.40 2.03 -15.15
CA TYR A 216 3.16 0.89 -14.28
C TYR A 216 2.76 1.36 -12.90
N SER A 217 2.15 0.47 -12.15
CA SER A 217 2.03 0.57 -10.70
C SER A 217 2.77 -0.58 -10.04
N LEU A 218 3.24 -0.32 -8.83
CA LEU A 218 3.73 -1.33 -7.93
C LEU A 218 3.10 -1.18 -6.55
N THR A 219 2.98 -2.28 -5.83
CA THR A 219 2.50 -2.30 -4.45
C THR A 219 3.53 -3.00 -3.57
N SER A 220 4.20 -2.22 -2.73
CA SER A 220 5.22 -2.67 -1.78
C SER A 220 5.45 -1.55 -0.76
N HIS A 221 5.39 -1.87 0.54
CA HIS A 221 5.70 -0.88 1.59
C HIS A 221 7.16 -0.42 1.52
N GLU A 222 8.09 -1.34 1.27
CA GLU A 222 9.52 -1.01 1.17
C GLU A 222 9.77 -0.04 0.01
N LEU A 223 9.35 -0.39 -1.21
CA LEU A 223 9.55 0.50 -2.36
C LEU A 223 8.74 1.79 -2.20
N GLY A 224 7.51 1.70 -1.70
CA GLY A 224 6.68 2.86 -1.39
C GLY A 224 7.40 3.88 -0.49
N SER A 225 8.10 3.41 0.55
CA SER A 225 8.90 4.26 1.44
C SER A 225 10.03 5.00 0.71
N TYR A 226 10.74 4.32 -0.21
CA TYR A 226 11.80 4.95 -1.00
C TYR A 226 11.26 6.04 -1.92
N TYR A 227 10.12 5.78 -2.58
CA TYR A 227 9.46 6.78 -3.43
C TYR A 227 8.86 7.93 -2.62
N THR A 228 8.34 7.67 -1.41
CA THR A 228 7.89 8.70 -0.47
C THR A 228 9.04 9.62 -0.06
N LEU A 229 10.20 9.06 0.28
CA LEU A 229 11.40 9.83 0.62
C LEU A 229 11.91 10.65 -0.58
N TYR A 230 11.92 10.05 -1.77
CA TYR A 230 12.26 10.75 -3.01
C TYR A 230 11.31 11.91 -3.29
N HIS A 231 9.99 11.68 -3.21
CA HIS A 231 8.99 12.73 -3.39
C HIS A 231 9.12 13.82 -2.31
N GLN A 232 9.37 13.46 -1.05
CA GLN A 232 9.57 14.42 0.02
C GLN A 232 10.76 15.33 -0.25
N ARG A 233 11.87 14.80 -0.80
CA ARG A 233 13.03 15.60 -1.22
C ARG A 233 12.68 16.56 -2.35
N LEU A 234 11.98 16.06 -3.38
CA LEU A 234 11.46 16.91 -4.48
C LEU A 234 10.52 18.00 -3.97
N PHE A 235 9.64 17.67 -3.03
CA PHE A 235 8.70 18.60 -2.44
C PHE A 235 9.45 19.64 -1.59
N ASN A 236 10.45 19.23 -0.80
CA ASN A 236 11.20 20.18 0.02
C ASN A 236 12.09 21.12 -0.81
N SER A 237 12.60 20.68 -1.97
CA SER A 237 13.36 21.54 -2.89
C SER A 237 12.49 22.45 -3.76
N GLY A 238 11.19 22.15 -3.88
CA GLY A 238 10.26 22.96 -4.64
C GLY A 238 9.99 24.32 -4.00
N ARG A 239 9.83 25.33 -4.85
CA ARG A 239 9.32 26.64 -4.47
C ARG A 239 7.85 26.52 -4.16
N GLU A 240 7.44 27.13 -3.05
CA GLU A 240 6.01 27.24 -2.76
C GLU A 240 5.36 28.13 -3.82
N ILE A 241 4.16 27.73 -4.22
CA ILE A 241 3.31 28.59 -5.04
C ILE A 241 2.62 29.65 -4.13
N PHE A 242 2.88 29.60 -2.81
CA PHE A 242 2.36 30.49 -1.75
C PHE A 242 3.40 30.77 -0.66
#